data_AF-A0A485ASK3-F1
#
_entry.id   AF-A0A485ASK3-F1
#
_cell.length_a   1.000
_cell.length_b   1.000
_cell.length_c   1.000
_cell.angle_alpha   90.00
_cell.angle_beta   90.00
_cell.angle_gamma   90.00
#
_symmetry.space_group_name_H-M   'P 1'
#
loop_
_entity.id
_entity.type
_entity.pdbx_description
1 polymer ?
#
loop_
_entity_poly.entity_id
_entity_poly.type
_entity_poly.pdbx_seq_one_letter_code
_entity_poly.pdbx_strand_id
1 'polypeptide(L)'
;MLKRLASVGLIEQIPWRGVFLTPEGEKLAHESRERHQIVENFLLVLGVSPEIARRDAEGMEHHVSEETLAAFNQFTLKYGQQGE
;
A
#
# COMPACT_ATOMS: atom_id res chain seq x y z
N MET A 1 -19.40 -1.40 -1.37
CA MET A 1 -17.98 -1.80 -1.54
C MET A 1 -17.81 -3.32 -1.50
N LEU A 2 -18.14 -4.01 -0.39
CA LEU A 2 -17.98 -5.47 -0.27
C LEU A 2 -18.70 -6.29 -1.37
N LYS A 3 -19.96 -5.97 -1.70
CA LYS A 3 -20.66 -6.65 -2.80
C LYS A 3 -19.91 -6.56 -4.15
N ARG A 4 -19.21 -5.45 -4.40
CA ARG A 4 -18.41 -5.26 -5.62
C ARG A 4 -17.14 -6.11 -5.59
N LEU A 5 -16.43 -6.13 -4.46
CA LEU A 5 -15.25 -6.99 -4.27
C LEU A 5 -15.60 -8.48 -4.44
N ALA A 6 -16.76 -8.90 -3.92
CA ALA A 6 -17.26 -10.26 -4.11
C ALA A 6 -17.61 -10.54 -5.58
N SER A 7 -18.25 -9.59 -6.28
CA SER A 7 -18.61 -9.77 -7.69
C SER A 7 -17.40 -9.84 -8.62
N VAL A 8 -16.26 -9.28 -8.22
CA VAL A 8 -14.99 -9.39 -8.98
C VAL A 8 -14.08 -10.51 -8.47
N GLY A 9 -14.56 -11.36 -7.54
CA GLY A 9 -13.84 -12.55 -7.07
C GLY A 9 -12.66 -12.28 -6.13
N LEU A 10 -12.59 -11.10 -5.49
CA LEU A 10 -11.50 -10.76 -4.56
C LEU A 10 -11.79 -11.16 -3.11
N ILE A 11 -13.07 -11.41 -2.78
CA ILE A 11 -13.47 -11.85 -1.44
C ILE A 11 -14.51 -12.95 -1.51
N GLU A 12 -14.53 -13.82 -0.50
CA GLU A 12 -15.58 -14.78 -0.22
C GLU A 12 -16.31 -14.40 1.08
N GLN A 13 -17.64 -14.47 1.06
CA GLN A 13 -18.47 -14.25 2.25
C GLN A 13 -19.04 -15.58 2.72
N ILE A 14 -18.60 -16.04 3.89
CA ILE A 14 -19.05 -17.30 4.48
C ILE A 14 -20.10 -16.97 5.56
N PRO A 15 -21.34 -17.47 5.45
CA PRO A 15 -22.38 -17.24 6.44
C PRO A 15 -21.89 -17.56 7.86
N TRP A 16 -22.16 -16.65 8.80
CA TRP A 16 -21.79 -16.77 10.21
C TRP A 16 -20.29 -16.80 10.52
N ARG A 17 -19.41 -16.73 9.51
CA ARG A 17 -17.95 -16.81 9.65
C ARG A 17 -17.23 -15.53 9.24
N GLY A 18 -17.81 -14.74 8.34
CA GLY A 18 -17.31 -13.42 7.95
C GLY A 18 -16.85 -13.32 6.50
N VAL A 19 -15.92 -12.40 6.24
CA VAL A 19 -15.37 -12.09 4.91
C VAL A 19 -13.91 -12.50 4.85
N PHE A 20 -13.54 -13.23 3.81
CA PHE A 20 -12.17 -13.71 3.58
C PHE A 20 -11.68 -13.23 2.21
N LEU A 21 -10.38 -12.98 2.08
CA LEU A 21 -9.77 -12.74 0.78
C LEU A 21 -9.65 -14.06 0.02
N THR A 22 -9.87 -14.01 -1.28
CA THR A 22 -9.44 -15.08 -2.19
C THR A 22 -7.94 -14.97 -2.44
N PRO A 23 -7.27 -15.97 -3.03
CA PRO A 23 -5.86 -15.85 -3.42
C PRO A 23 -5.58 -14.60 -4.27
N GLU A 24 -6.50 -14.25 -5.17
CA GLU A 24 -6.44 -13.04 -5.99
C GLU A 24 -6.61 -11.77 -5.14
N GLY A 25 -7.52 -11.81 -4.16
CA GLY A 25 -7.69 -10.75 -3.17
C GLY A 25 -6.46 -10.53 -2.30
N GLU A 26 -5.81 -11.60 -1.86
CA GLU A 26 -4.56 -11.54 -1.10
C GLU A 26 -3.42 -10.93 -1.92
N LYS A 27 -3.29 -11.33 -3.19
CA LYS A 27 -2.31 -10.75 -4.10
C LYS A 27 -2.52 -9.24 -4.26
N LEU A 28 -3.75 -8.81 -4.53
CA LEU A 28 -4.06 -7.38 -4.68
C LEU A 28 -3.82 -6.60 -3.36
N ALA A 29 -4.18 -7.18 -2.22
CA ALA A 29 -3.92 -6.58 -0.92
C ALA A 29 -2.42 -6.44 -0.64
N HIS A 30 -1.62 -7.43 -1.03
CA HIS A 30 -0.16 -7.38 -0.96
C HIS A 30 0.40 -6.26 -1.82
N GLU A 31 -0.01 -6.17 -3.09
CA GLU A 31 0.40 -5.10 -4.00
C GLU A 31 0.05 -3.71 -3.44
N SER A 32 -1.17 -3.51 -2.92
CA SER A 32 -1.55 -2.25 -2.27
C SER A 32 -0.64 -1.91 -1.09
N ARG A 33 -0.37 -2.91 -0.23
CA ARG A 33 0.48 -2.74 0.95
C ARG A 33 1.93 -2.42 0.60
N GLU A 34 2.49 -3.06 -0.43
CA GLU A 34 3.84 -2.76 -0.90
C GLU A 34 3.95 -1.31 -1.39
N ARG A 35 2.95 -0.85 -2.15
CA ARG A 35 2.88 0.53 -2.63
C ARG A 35 2.78 1.52 -1.48
N HIS A 36 1.92 1.23 -0.48
CA HIS A 36 1.82 2.01 0.75
C HIS A 36 3.18 2.19 1.40
N GLN A 37 3.89 1.08 1.62
CA GLN A 37 5.16 1.09 2.34
C GLN A 37 6.24 1.87 1.60
N ILE A 38 6.30 1.78 0.27
CA ILE A 38 7.26 2.54 -0.53
C ILE A 38 7.03 4.04 -0.37
N VAL A 39 5.76 4.49 -0.46
CA VAL A 39 5.42 5.91 -0.31
C VAL A 39 5.67 6.38 1.13
N GLU A 40 5.22 5.63 2.13
CA GLU A 40 5.42 5.97 3.55
C GLU A 40 6.92 6.11 3.86
N ASN A 41 7.73 5.13 3.46
CA ASN A 41 9.18 5.16 3.70
C ASN A 41 9.84 6.34 2.99
N PHE A 42 9.43 6.64 1.76
CA PHE A 42 9.93 7.80 1.04
C PHE A 42 9.64 9.10 1.79
N LEU A 43 8.41 9.29 2.27
CA LEU A 43 8.04 10.47 3.05
C LEU A 43 8.79 10.57 4.38
N LEU A 44 9.02 9.44 5.05
CA LEU A 44 9.84 9.37 6.26
C LEU A 44 11.29 9.82 5.99
N VAL A 45 11.90 9.36 4.90
CA VAL A 45 13.26 9.77 4.51
C VAL A 45 13.32 11.27 4.16
N LEU A 46 12.24 11.86 3.67
CA LEU A 46 12.13 13.31 3.49
C LEU A 46 11.99 14.10 4.80
N GLY A 47 11.82 13.42 5.94
CA GLY A 47 11.64 14.04 7.26
C GLY A 47 10.19 14.34 7.62
N VAL A 48 9.22 13.78 6.89
CA VAL A 48 7.80 13.87 7.27
C VAL A 48 7.56 13.05 8.53
N SER A 49 6.71 13.54 9.44
CA SER A 49 6.40 12.82 10.67
C SER A 49 5.66 11.50 10.38
N PRO A 50 5.85 10.44 11.18
CA PRO A 50 5.26 9.12 10.91
C PRO A 50 3.74 9.12 10.77
N GLU A 51 3.04 9.96 11.53
CA GLU A 51 1.58 10.05 11.44
C GLU A 51 1.11 10.66 10.12
N ILE A 52 1.81 11.68 9.63
CA ILE A 52 1.48 12.34 8.36
C ILE A 52 1.91 11.46 7.18
N ALA A 53 3.10 10.86 7.25
CA ALA A 53 3.60 9.96 6.20
C ALA A 53 2.62 8.79 5.94
N ARG A 54 2.10 8.16 7.00
CA ARG A 54 1.11 7.08 6.89
C ARG A 54 -0.19 7.53 6.25
N ARG A 55 -0.71 8.67 6.69
CA ARG A 55 -1.98 9.23 6.18
C ARG A 55 -1.85 9.63 4.71
N ASP A 56 -0.74 10.25 4.34
CA ASP A 56 -0.51 10.71 2.97
C ASP A 56 -0.25 9.51 2.05
N ALA A 57 0.47 8.48 2.52
CA ALA A 57 0.69 7.24 1.78
C ALA A 57 -0.62 6.54 1.39
N GLU A 58 -1.60 6.48 2.30
CA GLU A 58 -2.93 5.89 2.03
C GLU A 58 -3.66 6.57 0.86
N GLY A 59 -3.51 7.90 0.71
CA GLY A 59 -4.08 8.62 -0.43
C GLY A 59 -3.26 8.47 -1.72
N MET A 60 -1.93 8.45 -1.58
CA MET A 60 -1.00 8.44 -2.71
C MET A 60 -0.85 7.07 -3.36
N GLU A 61 -0.91 5.97 -2.61
CA GLU A 61 -0.64 4.61 -3.12
C GLU A 61 -1.52 4.24 -4.32
N HIS A 62 -2.75 4.76 -4.38
CA HIS A 62 -3.69 4.49 -5.46
C HIS A 62 -3.51 5.37 -6.71
N HIS A 63 -2.76 6.46 -6.61
CA HIS A 63 -2.66 7.48 -7.67
C HIS A 63 -1.25 7.62 -8.25
N VAL A 64 -0.23 7.16 -7.54
CA VAL A 64 1.17 7.23 -7.98
C VAL A 64 1.40 6.23 -9.12
N SER A 65 2.05 6.65 -10.21
CA SER A 65 2.41 5.74 -11.31
C SER A 65 3.52 4.77 -10.91
N GLU A 66 3.63 3.64 -11.61
CA GLU A 66 4.73 2.67 -11.41
C GLU A 66 6.12 3.32 -11.49
N GLU A 67 6.32 4.22 -12.47
CA GLU A 67 7.60 4.92 -12.66
C GLU A 67 7.95 5.80 -11.45
N THR A 68 6.98 6.56 -10.94
CA THR A 68 7.19 7.41 -9.76
C THR A 68 7.40 6.56 -8.50
N LEU A 69 6.69 5.46 -8.35
CA LEU A 69 6.86 4.54 -7.23
C LEU A 69 8.26 3.92 -7.22
N ALA A 70 8.76 3.52 -8.40
CA ALA A 70 10.12 3.03 -8.55
C ALA A 70 11.15 4.10 -8.16
N ALA A 71 10.93 5.36 -8.56
CA ALA A 71 11.80 6.48 -8.17
C ALA A 71 11.80 6.71 -6.65
N PHE A 72 10.64 6.64 -5.99
CA PHE A 72 10.54 6.71 -4.53
C PHE A 72 11.36 5.61 -3.87
N ASN A 73 11.20 4.36 -4.32
CA ASN A 73 11.94 3.24 -3.75
C ASN A 73 13.46 3.40 -3.93
N GLN A 74 13.92 3.80 -5.12
CA GLN A 74 15.34 4.06 -5.37
C GLN A 74 15.90 5.19 -4.50
N PHE A 75 15.11 6.26 -4.30
CA PHE A 75 15.48 7.35 -3.41
C PHE A 75 15.60 6.85 -1.97
N THR A 76 14.60 6.14 -1.45
CA THR A 76 14.61 5.57 -0.11
C THR A 76 15.81 4.65 0.11
N LEU A 77 16.14 3.77 -0.85
CA LEU A 77 17.29 2.88 -0.75
C LEU A 77 18.62 3.66 -0.70
N LYS A 78 18.72 4.78 -1.41
CA LYS A 78 19.93 5.60 -1.48
C LYS A 78 20.14 6.49 -0.26
N TYR A 79 19.06 7.03 0.31
CA TYR A 79 19.13 8.06 1.35
C TYR A 79 18.62 7.60 2.72
N GLY A 80 17.88 6.49 2.79
CA GLY A 80 17.31 5.96 4.04
C GLY A 80 18.32 5.38 5.03
N GLN A 81 19.61 5.31 4.66
CA GLN A 81 20.71 4.94 5.57
C GLN A 81 21.50 6.15 6.11
N GLN A 82 21.14 7.38 5.74
CA GLN A 82 21.76 8.60 6.31
C GLN A 82 20.95 9.07 7.51
N GLY A 83 20.98 8.29 8.59
CA GLY A 83 20.23 8.58 9.82
C GLY A 83 20.70 7.71 10.99
N GLU A 84 21.98 7.81 11.34
CA GLU A 84 22.50 7.53 12.68
C GLU A 84 23.16 8.80 13.24
#